data_AF-J9AMH8-F1
#
_entry.id   AF-J9AMH8-F1
#
_cell.length_a   1.000
_cell.length_b   1.000
_cell.length_c   1.000
_cell.angle_alpha   90.00
_cell.angle_beta   90.00
_cell.angle_gamma   90.00
#
_symmetry.space_group_name_H-M   'P 1'
#
loop_
_entity.id
_entity.type
_entity.pdbx_description
1 polymer ?
#
loop_
_entity_poly.entity_id
_entity_poly.type
_entity_poly.pdbx_seq_one_letter_code
_entity_poly.pdbx_strand_id
1 'polypeptide(L)'
;MEQLHLLYGAYFPPGSENLITLFWRYYAEKLASFTRGGSHVHQIIESRFINIPWHLFWPSLYDLALMDKIMINGAPESAPLITQIVVRIPWLHLIQYQVQQPLDAYRVFYSLLFSLLASCISRPSNYAKIAHLTLHIDSRTCESKSVIDNSTLTLLVFDFKQAKDQEEIIAKAFEDVDVIGDFEAEKEAVEAAENPKDIDLTLHGWGSWTGPGITDKKKDR
;
A
#
# COMPACT_ATOMS: atom_id res chain seq x y z
N MET A 1 17.32 7.59 -23.36
CA MET A 1 16.85 6.64 -22.33
C MET A 1 17.48 5.27 -22.54
N GLU A 2 17.40 4.66 -23.73
CA GLU A 2 17.98 3.33 -24.00
C GLU A 2 19.49 3.19 -23.68
N GLN A 3 20.32 4.18 -24.05
CA GLN A 3 21.76 4.14 -23.78
C GLN A 3 22.13 4.18 -22.29
N LEU A 4 21.30 4.83 -21.44
CA LEU A 4 21.57 4.93 -20.00
C LEU A 4 21.30 3.59 -19.30
N HIS A 5 20.30 2.83 -19.76
CA HIS A 5 19.98 1.53 -19.18
C HIS A 5 21.03 0.47 -19.49
N LEU A 6 21.66 0.53 -20.66
CA LEU A 6 22.76 -0.35 -21.06
C LEU A 6 24.00 -0.14 -20.17
N LEU A 7 24.30 1.10 -19.78
CA LEU A 7 25.42 1.42 -18.89
C LEU A 7 25.19 0.91 -17.47
N TYR A 8 23.98 1.04 -16.94
CA TYR A 8 23.65 0.61 -15.58
C TYR A 8 23.21 -0.86 -15.47
N GLY A 9 22.94 -1.53 -16.59
CA GLY A 9 22.68 -2.97 -16.63
C GLY A 9 23.93 -3.85 -16.48
N ALA A 10 25.12 -3.28 -16.71
CA ALA A 10 26.38 -4.02 -16.81
C ALA A 10 26.87 -4.66 -15.50
N TYR A 11 26.39 -4.21 -14.33
CA TYR A 11 26.80 -4.74 -13.02
C TYR A 11 25.83 -5.77 -12.44
N PHE A 12 24.79 -6.17 -13.19
CA PHE A 12 23.97 -7.30 -12.78
C PHE A 12 24.74 -8.62 -12.93
N PRO A 13 24.43 -9.63 -12.09
CA PRO A 13 25.09 -10.93 -12.22
C PRO A 13 24.83 -11.56 -13.60
N PRO A 14 25.76 -12.39 -14.08
CA PRO A 14 25.57 -13.15 -15.30
C PRO A 14 24.29 -14.01 -15.20
N GLY A 15 23.45 -13.97 -16.23
CA GLY A 15 22.15 -14.64 -16.25
C GLY A 15 20.95 -13.79 -15.81
N SER A 16 21.17 -12.51 -15.48
CA SER A 16 20.10 -11.51 -15.26
C SER A 16 19.28 -11.22 -16.53
N GLU A 17 19.94 -11.23 -17.70
CA GLU A 17 19.28 -11.26 -19.00
C GLU A 17 18.90 -12.69 -19.36
N ASN A 18 17.68 -13.09 -18.95
CA ASN A 18 17.16 -14.41 -19.22
C ASN A 18 15.80 -14.35 -19.93
N LEU A 19 15.26 -15.53 -20.25
CA LEU A 19 13.97 -15.65 -20.92
C LEU A 19 12.84 -14.94 -20.15
N ILE A 20 12.90 -14.92 -18.82
CA ILE A 20 11.89 -14.27 -17.98
C ILE A 20 11.95 -12.75 -18.16
N THR A 21 13.15 -12.17 -18.23
CA THR A 21 13.33 -10.74 -18.51
C THR A 21 12.81 -10.36 -19.89
N LEU A 22 13.09 -11.17 -20.92
CA LEU A 22 12.55 -10.95 -22.27
C LEU A 22 11.02 -11.07 -22.31
N PHE A 23 10.49 -12.06 -21.61
CA PHE A 23 9.05 -12.28 -21.49
C PHE A 23 8.36 -11.10 -20.80
N TRP A 24 8.93 -10.61 -19.69
CA TRP A 24 8.44 -9.40 -19.01
C TRP A 24 8.37 -8.21 -19.96
N ARG A 25 9.44 -7.92 -20.70
CA ARG A 25 9.48 -6.81 -21.65
C ARG A 25 8.42 -6.95 -22.74
N TYR A 26 8.27 -8.15 -23.29
CA TYR A 26 7.22 -8.44 -24.26
C TYR A 26 5.82 -8.18 -23.68
N TYR A 27 5.54 -8.66 -22.46
CA TYR A 27 4.29 -8.38 -21.78
C TYR A 27 4.06 -6.87 -21.59
N ALA A 28 5.05 -6.16 -21.04
CA ALA A 28 4.96 -4.74 -20.74
C ALA A 28 4.70 -3.90 -21.99
N GLU A 29 5.34 -4.23 -23.12
CA GLU A 29 5.20 -3.47 -24.36
C GLU A 29 3.94 -3.83 -25.15
N LYS A 30 3.60 -5.13 -25.24
CA LYS A 30 2.59 -5.62 -26.18
C LYS A 30 1.27 -6.01 -25.53
N LEU A 31 1.30 -6.52 -24.30
CA LEU A 31 0.12 -7.10 -23.65
C LEU A 31 -0.49 -6.15 -22.62
N ALA A 32 0.33 -5.43 -21.86
CA ALA A 32 -0.15 -4.54 -20.79
C ALA A 32 -0.90 -3.30 -21.30
N SER A 33 -0.62 -2.86 -22.52
CA SER A 33 -1.28 -1.71 -23.17
C SER A 33 -2.54 -2.09 -23.96
N PHE A 34 -2.92 -3.37 -23.92
CA PHE A 34 -3.98 -3.88 -24.77
C PHE A 34 -5.36 -3.43 -24.29
N THR A 35 -5.92 -2.43 -24.96
CA THR A 35 -7.25 -1.86 -24.64
C THR A 35 -8.42 -2.59 -25.31
N ARG A 36 -8.17 -3.41 -26.34
CA ARG A 36 -9.19 -4.09 -27.15
C ARG A 36 -9.50 -5.50 -26.66
N GLY A 37 -10.17 -5.64 -25.52
CA GLY A 37 -10.55 -6.98 -24.99
C GLY A 37 -11.08 -6.99 -23.56
N GLY A 38 -11.07 -5.85 -22.87
CA GLY A 38 -11.67 -5.70 -21.54
C GLY A 38 -10.92 -6.42 -20.40
N SER A 39 -11.53 -6.39 -19.22
CA SER A 39 -11.02 -7.00 -17.98
C SER A 39 -10.71 -8.50 -18.12
N HIS A 40 -11.46 -9.23 -18.95
CA HIS A 40 -11.33 -10.68 -19.10
C HIS A 40 -9.98 -11.13 -19.67
N VAL A 41 -9.43 -10.40 -20.65
CA VAL A 41 -8.11 -10.73 -21.23
C VAL A 41 -7.02 -10.61 -20.17
N HIS A 42 -7.04 -9.53 -19.39
CA HIS A 42 -6.09 -9.32 -18.29
C HIS A 42 -6.22 -10.39 -17.20
N GLN A 43 -7.44 -10.83 -16.89
CA GLN A 43 -7.68 -11.93 -15.94
C GLN A 43 -7.10 -13.26 -16.45
N ILE A 44 -7.28 -13.59 -17.74
CA ILE A 44 -6.68 -14.80 -18.32
C ILE A 44 -5.17 -14.71 -18.27
N ILE A 45 -4.59 -13.58 -18.71
CA ILE A 45 -3.16 -13.35 -18.70
C ILE A 45 -2.61 -13.53 -17.28
N GLU A 46 -3.21 -12.85 -16.29
CA GLU A 46 -2.84 -12.96 -14.88
C GLU A 46 -2.87 -14.42 -14.41
N SER A 47 -3.97 -15.15 -14.68
CA SER A 47 -4.14 -16.55 -14.24
C SER A 47 -3.08 -17.50 -14.79
N ARG A 48 -2.56 -17.24 -15.98
CA ARG A 48 -1.53 -18.06 -16.63
C ARG A 48 -0.14 -17.62 -16.24
N PHE A 49 0.09 -16.31 -16.19
CA PHE A 49 1.43 -15.73 -16.04
C PHE A 49 1.90 -15.80 -14.59
N ILE A 50 1.02 -15.97 -13.60
CA ILE A 50 1.42 -16.17 -12.20
C ILE A 50 2.27 -17.45 -11.98
N ASN A 51 2.14 -18.44 -12.88
CA ASN A 51 2.90 -19.70 -12.78
C ASN A 51 4.34 -19.58 -13.30
N ILE A 52 4.70 -18.44 -13.87
CA ILE A 52 6.06 -18.19 -14.35
C ILE A 52 7.00 -18.05 -13.14
N PRO A 53 8.23 -18.58 -13.22
CA PRO A 53 9.21 -18.48 -12.14
C PRO A 53 9.77 -17.05 -12.01
N TRP A 54 8.96 -16.13 -11.49
CA TRP A 54 9.31 -14.71 -11.32
C TRP A 54 10.45 -14.46 -10.33
N HIS A 55 10.84 -15.44 -9.51
CA HIS A 55 12.04 -15.36 -8.67
C HIS A 55 13.34 -15.28 -9.49
N LEU A 56 13.30 -15.71 -10.77
CA LEU A 56 14.42 -15.57 -11.71
C LEU A 56 14.42 -14.22 -12.42
N PHE A 57 13.46 -13.34 -12.15
CA PHE A 57 13.36 -12.04 -12.80
C PHE A 57 14.20 -11.00 -12.04
N TRP A 58 15.13 -10.38 -12.76
CA TRP A 58 16.05 -9.35 -12.25
C TRP A 58 15.75 -8.04 -12.98
N PRO A 59 14.82 -7.20 -12.48
CA PRO A 59 14.46 -5.98 -13.18
C PRO A 59 15.61 -4.99 -13.24
N SER A 60 15.92 -4.53 -14.45
CA SER A 60 16.78 -3.36 -14.65
C SER A 60 16.03 -2.06 -14.31
N LEU A 61 16.76 -0.94 -14.29
CA LEU A 61 16.15 0.40 -14.20
C LEU A 61 15.06 0.63 -15.27
N TYR A 62 15.27 0.08 -16.46
CA TYR A 62 14.29 0.16 -17.55
C TYR A 62 13.02 -0.61 -17.21
N ASP A 63 13.18 -1.83 -16.71
CA ASP A 63 12.07 -2.72 -16.38
C ASP A 63 11.23 -2.15 -15.23
N LEU A 64 11.87 -1.55 -14.21
CA LEU A 64 11.19 -0.84 -13.13
C LEU A 64 10.42 0.39 -13.62
N ALA A 65 11.03 1.18 -14.52
CA ALA A 65 10.36 2.33 -15.11
C ALA A 65 9.14 1.91 -15.95
N LEU A 66 9.22 0.77 -16.64
CA LEU A 66 8.07 0.19 -17.36
C LEU A 66 6.97 -0.27 -16.40
N MET A 67 7.32 -0.95 -15.30
CA MET A 67 6.36 -1.35 -14.27
C MET A 67 5.60 -0.14 -13.73
N ASP A 68 6.33 0.88 -13.29
CA ASP A 68 5.77 2.12 -12.75
C ASP A 68 4.89 2.83 -13.79
N LYS A 69 5.36 2.93 -15.04
CA LYS A 69 4.58 3.50 -16.15
C LYS A 69 3.24 2.78 -16.37
N ILE A 70 3.21 1.45 -16.32
CA ILE A 70 1.98 0.66 -16.50
C ILE A 70 1.06 0.82 -15.30
N MET A 71 1.61 0.86 -14.07
CA MET A 71 0.80 1.05 -12.87
C MET A 71 0.10 2.42 -12.83
N ILE A 72 0.77 3.46 -13.32
CA ILE A 72 0.25 4.84 -13.33
C ILE A 72 -0.65 5.09 -14.54
N ASN A 73 -0.21 4.74 -15.75
CA ASN A 73 -0.85 5.13 -17.01
C ASN A 73 -1.56 3.98 -17.73
N GLY A 74 -1.33 2.74 -17.32
CA GLY A 74 -1.87 1.54 -17.96
C GLY A 74 -3.29 1.20 -17.54
N ALA A 75 -3.81 0.11 -18.10
CA ALA A 75 -5.13 -0.40 -17.73
C ALA A 75 -5.12 -0.87 -16.26
N PRO A 76 -6.13 -0.52 -15.44
CA PRO A 76 -6.16 -0.88 -14.03
C PRO A 76 -6.16 -2.40 -13.80
N GLU A 77 -6.62 -3.18 -14.77
CA GLU A 77 -6.67 -4.64 -14.72
C GLU A 77 -5.29 -5.30 -14.92
N SER A 78 -4.29 -4.57 -15.41
CA SER A 78 -2.91 -5.06 -15.56
C SER A 78 -2.11 -4.98 -14.25
N ALA A 79 -2.52 -4.12 -13.32
CA ALA A 79 -1.83 -3.84 -12.06
C ALA A 79 -1.71 -5.03 -11.08
N PRO A 80 -2.71 -5.93 -10.94
CA PRO A 80 -2.60 -7.08 -10.06
C PRO A 80 -1.47 -8.05 -10.44
N LEU A 81 -1.28 -8.32 -11.74
CA LEU A 81 -0.18 -9.16 -12.21
C LEU A 81 1.17 -8.53 -11.88
N ILE A 82 1.34 -7.22 -12.12
CA ILE A 82 2.58 -6.51 -11.79
C ILE A 82 2.87 -6.61 -10.30
N THR A 83 1.85 -6.42 -9.46
CA THR A 83 2.00 -6.53 -8.01
C THR A 83 2.41 -7.94 -7.57
N GLN A 84 1.86 -8.99 -8.21
CA GLN A 84 2.27 -10.38 -7.98
C GLN A 84 3.73 -10.63 -8.41
N ILE A 85 4.17 -10.05 -9.52
CA ILE A 85 5.56 -10.13 -9.98
C ILE A 85 6.47 -9.45 -8.94
N VAL A 86 6.14 -8.21 -8.54
CA VAL A 86 6.89 -7.42 -7.56
C VAL A 86 7.10 -8.17 -6.24
N VAL A 87 6.08 -8.85 -5.72
CA VAL A 87 6.20 -9.62 -4.46
C VAL A 87 7.11 -10.85 -4.59
N ARG A 88 7.31 -11.37 -5.81
CA ARG A 88 8.09 -12.59 -6.06
C ARG A 88 9.55 -12.33 -6.46
N ILE A 89 9.93 -11.07 -6.66
CA ILE A 89 11.31 -10.70 -6.98
C ILE A 89 12.21 -10.83 -5.73
N PRO A 90 13.43 -11.40 -5.86
CA PRO A 90 14.38 -11.51 -4.75
C PRO A 90 15.07 -10.16 -4.47
N TRP A 91 14.32 -9.21 -3.90
CA TRP A 91 14.78 -7.83 -3.67
C TRP A 91 16.06 -7.72 -2.86
N LEU A 92 16.26 -8.60 -1.88
CA LEU A 92 17.47 -8.58 -1.03
C LEU A 92 18.74 -8.67 -1.87
N HIS A 93 18.81 -9.65 -2.77
CA HIS A 93 19.94 -9.84 -3.66
C HIS A 93 20.11 -8.62 -4.56
N LEU A 94 19.01 -8.14 -5.16
CA LEU A 94 19.02 -7.01 -6.08
C LEU A 94 19.55 -5.73 -5.41
N ILE A 95 19.09 -5.43 -4.19
CA ILE A 95 19.51 -4.27 -3.39
C ILE A 95 21.02 -4.33 -3.08
N GLN A 96 21.56 -5.51 -2.78
CA GLN A 96 22.99 -5.68 -2.54
C GLN A 96 23.82 -5.32 -3.79
N TYR A 97 23.35 -5.68 -4.98
CA TYR A 97 24.01 -5.30 -6.24
C TYR A 97 23.95 -3.80 -6.54
N GLN A 98 22.96 -3.07 -6.01
CA GLN A 98 22.88 -1.61 -6.23
C GLN A 98 24.06 -0.85 -5.61
N VAL A 99 24.74 -1.42 -4.61
CA VAL A 99 25.93 -0.79 -4.01
C VAL A 99 27.09 -0.67 -5.01
N GLN A 100 27.13 -1.53 -6.04
CA GLN A 100 28.16 -1.52 -7.08
C GLN A 100 27.86 -0.50 -8.19
N GLN A 101 26.64 0.02 -8.24
CA GLN A 101 26.20 0.97 -9.25
C GLN A 101 26.65 2.40 -8.90
N PRO A 102 26.81 3.28 -9.89
CA PRO A 102 27.11 4.67 -9.63
C PRO A 102 25.96 5.38 -8.89
N LEU A 103 26.31 6.49 -8.21
CA LEU A 103 25.43 7.25 -7.33
C LEU A 103 24.05 7.54 -7.95
N ASP A 104 24.05 8.03 -9.18
CA ASP A 104 22.83 8.45 -9.87
C ASP A 104 21.92 7.26 -10.19
N ALA A 105 22.49 6.09 -10.48
CA ALA A 105 21.75 4.90 -10.86
C ALA A 105 20.97 4.31 -9.69
N TYR A 106 21.62 4.08 -8.55
CA TYR A 106 20.91 3.51 -7.41
C TYR A 106 19.91 4.50 -6.79
N ARG A 107 20.12 5.82 -6.89
CA ARG A 107 19.11 6.84 -6.51
C ARG A 107 17.84 6.68 -7.32
N VAL A 108 17.98 6.61 -8.66
CA VAL A 108 16.85 6.40 -9.56
C VAL A 108 16.18 5.05 -9.29
N PHE A 109 16.98 4.02 -9.00
CA PHE A 109 16.48 2.70 -8.61
C PHE A 109 15.55 2.80 -7.39
N TYR A 110 16.00 3.40 -6.29
CA TYR A 110 15.19 3.52 -5.08
C TYR A 110 13.98 4.43 -5.26
N SER A 111 14.09 5.51 -6.05
CA SER A 111 12.93 6.35 -6.33
C SER A 111 11.85 5.62 -7.13
N LEU A 112 12.25 4.83 -8.14
CA LEU A 112 11.33 4.02 -8.94
C LEU A 112 10.75 2.88 -8.10
N LEU A 113 11.58 2.21 -7.29
CA LEU A 113 11.11 1.16 -6.39
C LEU A 113 10.08 1.71 -5.40
N PHE A 114 10.35 2.87 -4.80
CA PHE A 114 9.41 3.51 -3.89
C PHE A 114 8.08 3.87 -4.58
N SER A 115 8.14 4.50 -5.76
CA SER A 115 6.94 4.83 -6.55
C SER A 115 6.13 3.59 -6.92
N LEU A 116 6.81 2.52 -7.33
CA LEU A 116 6.20 1.26 -7.68
C LEU A 116 5.52 0.61 -6.46
N LEU A 117 6.21 0.56 -5.31
CA LEU A 117 5.65 0.03 -4.07
C LEU A 117 4.43 0.84 -3.60
N ALA A 118 4.51 2.17 -3.65
CA ALA A 118 3.39 3.07 -3.37
C ALA A 118 2.20 2.78 -4.29
N SER A 119 2.47 2.53 -5.58
CA SER A 119 1.45 2.18 -6.56
C SER A 119 0.83 0.80 -6.28
N CYS A 120 1.63 -0.19 -5.88
CA CYS A 120 1.15 -1.51 -5.50
C CYS A 120 0.16 -1.47 -4.32
N ILE A 121 0.44 -0.66 -3.30
CA ILE A 121 -0.42 -0.54 -2.11
C ILE A 121 -1.62 0.38 -2.31
N SER A 122 -1.61 1.24 -3.33
CA SER A 122 -2.67 2.25 -3.54
C SER A 122 -4.06 1.67 -3.83
N ARG A 123 -4.16 0.42 -4.34
CA ARG A 123 -5.45 -0.20 -4.71
C ARG A 123 -5.62 -1.58 -4.07
N PRO A 124 -6.76 -1.87 -3.43
CA PRO A 124 -7.00 -3.16 -2.79
C PRO A 124 -7.00 -4.34 -3.76
N SER A 125 -7.40 -4.12 -5.01
CA SER A 125 -7.35 -5.14 -6.08
C SER A 125 -5.94 -5.70 -6.31
N ASN A 126 -4.90 -4.94 -6.00
CA ASN A 126 -3.52 -5.30 -6.29
C ASN A 126 -2.96 -6.35 -5.31
N TYR A 127 -3.42 -6.33 -4.05
CA TYR A 127 -2.91 -7.22 -2.99
C TYR A 127 -3.95 -8.21 -2.46
N ALA A 128 -5.24 -8.09 -2.84
CA ALA A 128 -6.29 -9.00 -2.41
C ALA A 128 -6.01 -10.48 -2.76
N LYS A 129 -5.50 -10.74 -3.97
CA LYS A 129 -5.18 -12.11 -4.42
C LYS A 129 -3.91 -12.68 -3.79
N ILE A 130 -2.97 -11.81 -3.42
CA ILE A 130 -1.73 -12.19 -2.74
C ILE A 130 -2.06 -12.69 -1.33
N ALA A 131 -2.94 -11.99 -0.61
CA ALA A 131 -3.41 -12.43 0.71
C ALA A 131 -4.03 -13.85 0.66
N HIS A 132 -4.85 -14.14 -0.34
CA HIS A 132 -5.47 -15.47 -0.50
C HIS A 132 -4.45 -16.57 -0.85
N LEU A 133 -3.47 -16.26 -1.71
CA LEU A 133 -2.40 -17.21 -2.08
C LEU A 133 -1.44 -17.50 -0.92
N THR A 134 -1.09 -16.49 -0.12
CA THR A 134 -0.22 -16.63 1.05
C THR A 134 -0.86 -17.54 2.12
N LEU A 135 -2.17 -17.42 2.36
CA LEU A 135 -2.90 -18.34 3.25
C LEU A 135 -2.85 -19.81 2.79
N HIS A 136 -2.81 -20.04 1.47
CA HIS A 136 -2.76 -21.38 0.86
C HIS A 136 -1.35 -21.98 0.75
N ILE A 137 -0.31 -21.14 0.88
CA ILE A 137 1.08 -21.57 0.96
C ILE A 137 1.40 -21.95 2.42
N ASP A 138 0.95 -21.14 3.39
CA ASP A 138 1.15 -21.37 4.83
C ASP A 138 0.53 -22.69 5.32
N SER A 139 -0.63 -23.08 4.76
CA SER A 139 -1.25 -24.39 5.04
C SER A 139 -0.49 -25.58 4.44
N ARG A 140 0.27 -25.37 3.36
CA ARG A 140 1.06 -26.42 2.69
C ARG A 140 2.51 -26.50 3.17
N THR A 141 3.06 -25.43 3.77
CA THR A 141 4.46 -25.39 4.25
C THR A 141 4.62 -25.74 5.72
N CYS A 142 3.55 -26.12 6.42
CA CYS A 142 3.58 -26.44 7.85
C CYS A 142 4.32 -27.75 8.21
N GLU A 143 4.88 -28.49 7.24
CA GLU A 143 5.73 -29.66 7.49
C GLU A 143 7.24 -29.43 7.25
N SER A 144 7.67 -28.27 6.75
CA SER A 144 9.11 -28.03 6.52
C SER A 144 9.50 -26.56 6.64
N LYS A 145 9.87 -26.16 7.86
CA LYS A 145 10.19 -24.79 8.30
C LYS A 145 11.54 -24.20 7.80
N SER A 146 12.14 -24.67 6.71
CA SER A 146 13.56 -24.34 6.44
C SER A 146 13.89 -23.55 5.18
N VAL A 147 13.01 -23.28 4.20
CA VAL A 147 13.51 -22.78 2.90
C VAL A 147 12.63 -21.76 2.16
N ILE A 148 11.80 -20.93 2.80
CA ILE A 148 11.13 -19.84 2.07
C ILE A 148 11.06 -18.57 2.91
N ASP A 149 11.35 -17.37 2.42
CA ASP A 149 12.41 -16.86 1.54
C ASP A 149 12.36 -15.36 1.83
N ASN A 150 13.52 -14.70 1.94
CA ASN A 150 13.62 -13.31 2.41
C ASN A 150 13.10 -12.29 1.37
N SER A 151 11.78 -12.15 1.22
CA SER A 151 11.17 -10.99 0.58
C SER A 151 10.45 -10.13 1.61
N THR A 152 10.93 -8.89 1.77
CA THR A 152 10.43 -7.85 2.70
C THR A 152 8.94 -7.55 2.51
N LEU A 153 8.37 -7.87 1.33
CA LEU A 153 6.95 -7.75 1.05
C LEU A 153 6.10 -8.85 1.69
N THR A 154 6.68 -10.03 1.95
CA THR A 154 6.00 -11.08 2.72
C THR A 154 5.84 -10.66 4.18
N LEU A 155 6.81 -9.93 4.74
CA LEU A 155 6.73 -9.36 6.09
C LEU A 155 5.66 -8.27 6.21
N LEU A 156 5.55 -7.35 5.23
CA LEU A 156 4.47 -6.33 5.25
C LEU A 156 3.06 -6.95 5.10
N VAL A 157 2.94 -8.06 4.36
CA VAL A 157 1.69 -8.83 4.30
C VAL A 157 1.43 -9.59 5.61
N PHE A 158 2.48 -10.00 6.32
CA PHE A 158 2.40 -10.60 7.65
C PHE A 158 1.88 -9.60 8.70
N ASP A 159 2.34 -8.34 8.64
CA ASP A 159 1.86 -7.25 9.52
C ASP A 159 0.37 -6.95 9.28
N PHE A 160 -0.09 -6.98 8.03
CA PHE A 160 -1.52 -6.81 7.70
C PHE A 160 -2.40 -7.94 8.24
N LYS A 161 -1.87 -9.17 8.34
CA LYS A 161 -2.57 -10.31 8.94
C LYS A 161 -2.67 -10.13 10.45
N GLN A 162 -1.58 -9.72 11.10
CA GLN A 162 -1.57 -9.45 12.54
C GLN A 162 -2.58 -8.36 12.92
N ALA A 163 -2.76 -7.32 12.09
CA ALA A 163 -3.76 -6.29 12.31
C ALA A 163 -5.21 -6.79 12.21
N LYS A 164 -5.52 -7.67 11.24
CA LYS A 164 -6.86 -8.27 11.11
C LYS A 164 -7.18 -9.29 12.19
N ASP A 165 -6.21 -10.13 12.54
CA ASP A 165 -6.36 -11.09 13.63
C ASP A 165 -6.55 -10.35 14.96
N GLN A 166 -5.86 -9.21 15.16
CA GLN A 166 -6.09 -8.34 16.31
C GLN A 166 -7.51 -7.74 16.34
N GLU A 167 -8.01 -7.23 15.21
CA GLU A 167 -9.37 -6.71 15.11
C GLU A 167 -10.43 -7.78 15.43
N GLU A 168 -10.23 -9.01 14.96
CA GLU A 168 -11.11 -10.15 15.27
C GLU A 168 -11.01 -10.60 16.73
N ILE A 169 -9.80 -10.60 17.33
CA ILE A 169 -9.60 -10.92 18.75
C ILE A 169 -10.21 -9.83 19.64
N ILE A 170 -10.07 -8.55 19.27
CA ILE A 170 -10.69 -7.42 19.97
C ILE A 170 -12.21 -7.55 19.85
N ALA A 171 -12.76 -7.70 18.65
CA ALA A 171 -14.20 -7.86 18.46
C ALA A 171 -14.76 -9.04 19.26
N LYS A 172 -14.04 -10.16 19.32
CA LYS A 172 -14.43 -11.34 20.11
C LYS A 172 -14.27 -11.14 21.62
N ALA A 173 -13.26 -10.41 22.07
CA ALA A 173 -13.06 -10.11 23.48
C ALA A 173 -14.10 -9.11 24.03
N PHE A 174 -14.66 -8.27 23.15
CA PHE A 174 -15.68 -7.27 23.48
C PHE A 174 -17.10 -7.67 23.00
N GLU A 175 -17.30 -8.87 22.44
CA GLU A 175 -18.61 -9.36 21.99
C GLU A 175 -19.62 -9.48 23.15
N ASP A 176 -19.11 -9.82 24.34
CA ASP A 176 -19.90 -10.02 25.56
C ASP A 176 -19.91 -8.81 26.52
N VAL A 177 -19.27 -7.69 26.17
CA VAL A 177 -19.14 -6.50 27.03
C VAL A 177 -19.66 -5.26 26.30
N ASP A 178 -20.73 -4.64 26.80
CA ASP A 178 -21.30 -3.41 26.23
C ASP A 178 -20.49 -2.17 26.60
N VAL A 179 -19.31 -2.06 25.99
CA VAL A 179 -18.38 -0.94 26.20
C VAL A 179 -18.94 0.40 25.73
N ILE A 180 -19.90 0.40 24.80
CA ILE A 180 -20.52 1.62 24.27
C ILE A 180 -21.52 2.17 25.29
N GLY A 181 -22.36 1.30 25.87
CA GLY A 181 -23.29 1.67 26.93
C GLY A 181 -22.61 2.21 28.18
N ASP A 182 -21.52 1.56 28.63
CA ASP A 182 -20.73 2.03 29.78
C ASP A 182 -20.12 3.42 29.53
N PHE A 183 -19.60 3.65 28.31
CA PHE A 183 -19.04 4.95 27.93
C PHE A 183 -20.10 6.04 27.83
N GLU A 184 -21.28 5.75 27.28
CA GLU A 184 -22.39 6.71 27.22
C GLU A 184 -22.89 7.08 28.61
N ALA A 185 -23.00 6.12 29.52
CA ALA A 185 -23.37 6.38 30.91
C ALA A 185 -22.33 7.22 31.66
N GLU A 186 -21.04 6.95 31.46
CA GLU A 186 -19.95 7.76 32.04
C GLU A 186 -19.93 9.17 31.45
N LYS A 187 -20.13 9.30 30.13
CA LYS A 187 -20.21 10.58 29.44
C LYS A 187 -21.37 11.43 29.95
N GLU A 188 -22.55 10.84 30.11
CA GLU A 188 -23.72 11.55 30.64
C GLU A 188 -23.50 12.00 32.09
N ALA A 189 -22.83 11.18 32.91
CA ALA A 189 -22.47 11.55 34.28
C ALA A 189 -21.48 12.72 34.33
N VAL A 190 -20.50 12.76 33.41
CA VAL A 190 -19.55 13.88 33.28
C VAL A 190 -20.24 15.14 32.78
N GLU A 191 -21.08 15.04 31.74
CA GLU A 191 -21.84 16.19 31.21
C GLU A 191 -22.80 16.78 32.27
N ALA A 192 -23.42 15.93 33.10
CA ALA A 192 -24.24 16.39 34.22
C ALA A 192 -23.43 17.09 35.32
N ALA A 193 -22.19 16.64 35.57
CA ALA A 193 -21.30 17.25 36.55
C ALA A 193 -20.68 18.57 36.05
N GLU A 194 -20.41 18.67 34.75
CA GLU A 194 -19.83 19.85 34.10
C GLU A 194 -20.88 20.89 33.66
N ASN A 195 -22.18 20.57 33.76
CA ASN A 195 -23.24 21.51 33.42
C ASN A 195 -23.07 22.82 34.22
N PRO A 196 -22.85 23.96 33.54
CA PRO A 196 -22.58 25.22 34.21
C PRO A 196 -23.78 25.60 35.09
N LYS A 197 -23.54 25.75 36.40
CA LYS A 197 -24.55 26.30 37.31
C LYS A 197 -24.95 27.68 36.79
N ASP A 198 -26.25 27.91 36.72
CA ASP A 198 -26.86 29.16 36.29
C ASP A 198 -26.49 30.29 37.27
N ILE A 199 -25.30 30.82 37.07
CA ILE A 199 -24.78 31.99 37.75
C ILE A 199 -25.08 33.13 36.80
N ASP A 200 -25.89 34.08 37.25
CA ASP A 200 -26.18 35.29 36.49
C ASP A 200 -24.87 36.05 36.20
N LEU A 201 -24.41 35.98 34.96
CA LEU A 201 -23.19 36.62 34.46
C LEU A 201 -23.42 38.09 34.06
N THR A 202 -24.55 38.71 34.43
CA THR A 202 -24.71 40.16 34.27
C THR A 202 -23.82 40.91 35.27
N LEU A 203 -22.56 41.10 34.89
CA LEU A 203 -21.66 42.00 35.60
C LEU A 203 -22.19 43.44 35.48
N HIS A 204 -22.65 44.00 36.59
CA HIS A 204 -23.07 45.41 36.68
C HIS A 204 -21.91 46.33 36.23
N GLY A 205 -21.99 46.87 35.01
CA GLY A 205 -21.04 47.86 34.49
C GLY A 205 -20.26 47.49 33.22
N TRP A 206 -20.37 46.27 32.71
CA TRP A 206 -19.60 45.84 31.51
C TRP A 206 -20.06 46.49 30.19
N GLY A 207 -21.27 47.06 30.14
CA GLY A 207 -21.80 47.81 28.99
C GLY A 207 -21.32 49.27 28.89
N SER A 208 -20.57 49.77 29.89
CA SER A 208 -20.17 51.18 29.97
C SER A 208 -18.92 51.55 29.15
N TRP A 209 -18.18 50.58 28.61
CA TRP A 209 -16.99 50.84 27.77
C TRP A 209 -17.30 51.03 26.29
N THR A 210 -18.50 50.67 25.84
CA THR A 210 -19.03 51.10 24.55
C THR A 210 -19.30 52.59 24.64
N GLY A 211 -18.43 53.41 24.03
CA GLY A 211 -18.48 54.86 24.10
C GLY A 211 -19.84 55.46 23.72
N PRO A 212 -20.08 56.75 24.02
CA PRO A 212 -21.40 57.37 23.86
C PRO A 212 -21.90 57.22 22.41
N GLY A 213 -23.00 56.47 22.23
CA GLY A 213 -23.68 56.36 20.93
C GLY A 213 -24.13 54.96 20.49
N ILE A 214 -23.81 53.90 21.23
CA ILE A 214 -24.34 52.56 20.92
C ILE A 214 -25.49 52.25 21.89
N THR A 215 -26.72 52.34 21.40
CA THR A 215 -27.90 51.81 22.09
C THR A 215 -28.13 50.37 21.66
N ASP A 216 -28.28 49.48 22.63
CA ASP A 216 -28.57 48.07 22.40
C ASP A 216 -29.87 47.94 21.60
N LYS A 217 -29.76 47.43 20.36
CA LYS A 217 -30.96 47.02 19.62
C LYS A 217 -31.49 45.76 20.29
N LYS A 218 -32.63 45.91 20.96
CA LYS A 218 -33.43 44.77 21.45
C LYS A 218 -33.57 43.75 20.33
N LYS A 219 -33.04 42.55 20.58
CA LYS A 219 -33.36 41.36 19.79
C LYS A 219 -34.78 40.98 20.19
N ASP A 220 -35.73 41.26 19.32
CA ASP A 220 -37.12 40.82 19.49
C ASP A 220 -37.16 39.29 19.46
N ARG A 221 -37.99 38.74 20.35
CA ARG A 221 -38.11 37.31 20.62
C ARG A 221 -38.99 36.62 19.58
#